data_AF-A0A3E4Z6Y9-F1
#
_entry.id   AF-A0A3E4Z6Y9-F1
#
_cell.length_a   1.000
_cell.length_b   1.000
_cell.length_c   1.000
_cell.angle_alpha   90.00
_cell.angle_beta   90.00
_cell.angle_gamma   90.00
#
_symmetry.space_group_name_H-M   'P 1'
#
loop_
_entity.id
_entity.type
_entity.pdbx_description
1 polymer ?
#
loop_
_entity_poly.entity_id
_entity_poly.type
_entity_poly.pdbx_seq_one_letter_code
_entity_poly.pdbx_strand_id
1 'polypeptide(L)'
;MTQETFNLLNHFSCEGLDNCCSGFVQDVNTKEYFGTEEDVNIEGMYLYVYQKKDDFFSHIKKEPEYTFDMEGKENLFLFKLE
;
A
#
# COMPACT_ATOMS: atom_id res chain seq x y z
N MET A 1 13.63 -12.42 2.53
CA MET A 1 12.50 -11.82 3.25
C MET A 1 12.95 -11.54 4.66
N THR A 2 12.92 -10.27 5.06
CA THR A 2 13.23 -9.84 6.42
C THR A 2 12.08 -10.18 7.39
N GLN A 3 12.36 -10.20 8.69
CA GLN A 3 11.34 -10.38 9.73
C GLN A 3 10.28 -9.27 9.68
N GLU A 4 10.68 -8.05 9.31
CA GLU A 4 9.77 -6.91 9.18
C GLU A 4 8.79 -7.09 8.04
N THR A 5 9.27 -7.49 6.86
CA THR A 5 8.42 -7.82 5.71
C THR A 5 7.47 -8.96 6.05
N PHE A 6 7.94 -10.01 6.74
CA PHE A 6 7.06 -11.08 7.20
C PHE A 6 5.97 -10.59 8.16
N ASN A 7 6.34 -9.78 9.16
CA ASN A 7 5.38 -9.25 10.13
C ASN A 7 4.34 -8.34 9.47
N LEU A 8 4.75 -7.50 8.51
CA LEU A 8 3.85 -6.67 7.72
C LEU A 8 2.82 -7.53 6.99
N LEU A 9 3.27 -8.56 6.26
CA LEU A 9 2.38 -9.46 5.53
C LEU A 9 1.46 -10.26 6.45
N ASN A 10 1.97 -10.69 7.60
CA ASN A 10 1.16 -11.40 8.60
C ASN A 10 0.07 -10.49 9.18
N HIS A 11 0.39 -9.25 9.55
CA HIS A 11 -0.61 -8.28 10.01
C HIS A 11 -1.61 -7.92 8.90
N PHE A 12 -1.12 -7.70 7.68
CA PHE A 12 -1.96 -7.46 6.51
C PHE A 12 -2.94 -8.62 6.29
N SER A 13 -2.48 -9.87 6.38
CA SER A 13 -3.35 -11.04 6.28
C SER A 13 -4.38 -11.11 7.41
N CYS A 14 -4.10 -10.55 8.58
CA CYS A 14 -5.06 -10.47 9.68
C CYS A 14 -6.11 -9.38 9.50
N GLU A 15 -5.87 -8.36 8.67
CA GLU A 15 -6.90 -7.36 8.32
C GLU A 15 -8.06 -7.99 7.53
N GLY A 16 -7.81 -9.09 6.82
CA GLY A 16 -8.83 -9.75 6.00
C GLY A 16 -9.26 -8.90 4.79
N LEU A 17 -8.36 -8.07 4.26
CA LEU A 17 -8.63 -7.22 3.10
C LEU A 17 -8.88 -8.06 1.85
N ASP A 18 -9.87 -7.64 1.06
CA ASP A 18 -10.14 -8.25 -0.24
C ASP A 18 -8.94 -8.05 -1.18
N ASN A 19 -8.63 -9.09 -1.97
CA ASN A 19 -7.56 -9.05 -2.98
C ASN A 19 -7.78 -7.96 -4.04
N CYS A 20 -9.00 -7.43 -4.17
CA CYS A 20 -9.28 -6.31 -5.07
C CYS A 20 -8.71 -4.97 -4.56
N CYS A 21 -8.44 -4.86 -3.25
CA CYS A 21 -8.02 -3.62 -2.60
C CYS A 21 -6.52 -3.59 -2.29
N SER A 22 -5.74 -4.57 -2.73
CA SER A 22 -4.32 -4.66 -2.39
C SER A 22 -3.53 -5.51 -3.37
N GLY A 23 -2.20 -5.38 -3.35
CA GLY A 23 -1.33 -6.22 -4.14
C GLY A 23 0.13 -5.81 -4.04
N PHE A 24 0.94 -6.42 -4.88
CA PHE A 24 2.37 -6.17 -4.95
C PHE A 24 2.72 -5.45 -6.24
N VAL A 25 3.66 -4.52 -6.13
CA VAL A 25 4.19 -3.81 -7.28
C VAL A 25 5.69 -3.65 -7.15
N GLN A 26 6.37 -3.52 -8.29
CA GLN A 26 7.81 -3.31 -8.33
C GLN A 26 8.15 -2.31 -9.42
N ASP A 27 8.97 -1.31 -9.09
CA ASP A 27 9.57 -0.36 -10.04
C ASP A 27 8.51 0.30 -10.96
N VAL A 28 7.55 1.02 -10.37
CA VAL A 28 6.41 1.62 -11.09
C VAL A 28 6.32 3.13 -10.97
N ASN A 29 5.72 3.73 -11.99
CA ASN A 29 5.21 5.08 -11.95
C ASN A 29 3.82 5.12 -11.31
N THR A 30 3.62 6.00 -10.33
CA THR A 30 2.37 6.09 -9.57
C THR A 30 1.17 6.48 -10.42
N LYS A 31 1.37 7.43 -11.33
CA LYS A 31 0.32 7.94 -12.22
C LYS A 31 -0.07 6.92 -13.28
N GLU A 32 0.91 6.26 -13.90
CA GLU A 32 0.63 5.28 -14.95
C GLU A 32 0.01 4.00 -14.39
N TYR A 33 0.44 3.55 -13.21
CA TYR A 33 -0.01 2.28 -12.63
C TYR A 33 -1.26 2.43 -11.76
N PHE A 34 -1.28 3.41 -10.86
CA PHE A 34 -2.38 3.61 -9.92
C PHE A 34 -3.37 4.68 -10.37
N GLY A 35 -2.98 5.58 -11.29
CA GLY A 35 -3.82 6.71 -11.68
C GLY A 35 -3.81 7.87 -10.69
N THR A 36 -2.78 7.99 -9.85
CA THR A 36 -2.61 9.13 -8.93
C THR A 36 -2.43 10.44 -9.69
N GLU A 37 -2.73 11.57 -9.03
CA GLU A 37 -2.42 12.89 -9.61
C GLU A 37 -0.91 13.12 -9.71
N GLU A 38 -0.17 12.66 -8.71
CA GLU A 38 1.28 12.72 -8.63
C GLU A 38 1.96 11.76 -9.60
N ASP A 39 2.96 12.26 -10.32
CA ASP A 39 3.77 11.54 -11.29
C ASP A 39 5.15 11.25 -10.67
N VAL A 40 5.23 10.16 -9.91
CA VAL A 40 6.43 9.76 -9.16
C VAL A 40 6.82 8.35 -9.54
N ASN A 41 8.09 8.15 -9.85
CA ASN A 41 8.66 6.82 -10.02
C ASN A 41 9.08 6.27 -8.66
N ILE A 42 8.55 5.10 -8.30
CA ILE A 42 8.89 4.41 -7.07
C ILE A 42 9.71 3.17 -7.41
N GLU A 43 10.96 3.18 -6.97
CA GLU A 43 11.91 2.08 -7.15
C GLU A 43 11.90 1.13 -5.96
N GLY A 44 11.89 -0.17 -6.23
CA GLY A 44 11.81 -1.24 -5.23
C GLY A 44 10.46 -1.95 -5.21
N MET A 45 10.34 -2.93 -4.31
CA MET A 45 9.11 -3.73 -4.14
C MET A 45 8.23 -3.14 -3.04
N TYR A 46 6.95 -3.01 -3.33
CA TYR A 46 5.97 -2.44 -2.41
C TYR A 46 4.72 -3.31 -2.33
N LEU A 47 4.16 -3.38 -1.13
CA LEU A 47 2.76 -3.77 -0.92
C LEU A 47 1.92 -2.49 -1.04
N TYR A 48 0.99 -2.46 -1.98
CA TYR A 48 0.02 -1.38 -2.07
C TYR A 48 -1.32 -1.81 -1.45
N VAL A 49 -2.00 -0.87 -0.80
CA VAL A 49 -3.31 -1.08 -0.19
C VAL A 49 -4.18 0.15 -0.41
N TYR A 50 -5.36 -0.06 -0.99
CA TYR A 50 -6.43 0.94 -1.07
C TYR A 50 -7.29 0.85 0.19
N GLN A 51 -7.51 1.99 0.83
CA GLN A 51 -8.35 2.08 2.02
C GLN A 51 -9.24 3.32 1.94
N LYS A 52 -10.52 3.16 2.27
CA LYS A 52 -11.46 4.29 2.36
C LYS A 52 -11.05 5.22 3.48
N LYS A 53 -11.29 6.53 3.31
CA LYS A 53 -10.89 7.54 4.32
C LYS A 53 -11.53 7.36 5.70
N ASP A 54 -12.69 6.73 5.77
CA ASP A 54 -13.40 6.44 7.02
C ASP A 54 -12.98 5.11 7.67
N ASP A 55 -12.03 4.38 7.07
CA ASP A 55 -11.56 3.06 7.52
C ASP A 55 -10.15 3.16 8.12
N PHE A 56 -9.77 2.20 8.95
CA PHE A 56 -8.46 2.15 9.59
C PHE A 56 -7.94 0.72 9.72
N PHE A 57 -6.62 0.54 9.55
CA PHE A 57 -5.99 -0.76 9.79
C PHE A 57 -5.89 -1.04 11.29
N SER A 58 -6.37 -2.20 11.73
CA SER A 58 -6.38 -2.57 13.15
C SER A 58 -5.10 -3.27 13.60
N HIS A 59 -4.40 -3.90 12.67
CA HIS A 59 -3.24 -4.77 12.86
C HIS A 59 -1.98 -4.22 12.16
N ILE A 60 -2.11 -3.51 11.04
CA ILE A 60 -0.97 -2.87 10.37
C ILE A 60 -0.50 -1.66 11.20
N LYS A 61 0.60 -1.85 11.94
CA LYS A 61 1.24 -0.80 12.77
C LYS A 61 2.42 -0.10 12.10
N LYS A 62 2.85 -0.58 10.94
CA LYS A 62 3.93 0.03 10.17
C LYS A 62 3.35 1.27 9.46
N GLU A 63 4.10 2.37 9.44
CA GLU A 63 3.72 3.52 8.63
C GLU A 63 4.02 3.25 7.14
N PRO A 64 3.13 3.66 6.23
CA PRO A 64 3.38 3.56 4.81
C PRO A 64 4.52 4.50 4.41
N GLU A 65 5.34 4.08 3.46
CA GLU A 65 6.42 4.91 2.89
C GLU A 65 5.84 6.04 2.04
N TYR A 66 4.75 5.73 1.31
CA TYR A 66 4.01 6.72 0.53
C TYR A 66 2.51 6.58 0.78
N THR A 67 1.85 7.74 0.80
CA THR A 67 0.39 7.86 0.86
C THR A 67 -0.06 8.79 -0.26
N PHE A 68 -0.98 8.33 -1.09
CA PHE A 68 -1.58 9.12 -2.16
C PHE A 68 -3.09 9.21 -1.98
N ASP A 69 -3.67 10.37 -2.29
CA ASP A 69 -5.11 10.59 -2.28
C ASP A 69 -5.70 10.13 -3.62
N MET A 70 -6.66 9.22 -3.57
CA MET A 70 -7.37 8.71 -4.75
C MET A 70 -8.72 9.43 -4.85
N GLU A 71 -8.69 10.60 -5.50
CA GLU A 71 -9.87 11.45 -5.80
C GLU A 71 -10.77 11.73 -4.58
N GLY A 72 -10.17 11.87 -3.40
CA GLY A 72 -10.85 12.18 -2.15
C GLY A 72 -11.68 11.05 -1.55
N LYS A 73 -11.75 9.87 -2.20
CA LYS A 73 -12.56 8.73 -1.75
C LYS A 73 -11.76 7.73 -0.93
N GLU A 74 -10.55 7.44 -1.39
CA GLU A 74 -9.69 6.40 -0.86
C GLU A 74 -8.27 6.93 -0.75
N ASN A 75 -7.48 6.33 0.13
CA ASN A 75 -6.05 6.53 0.21
C ASN A 75 -5.37 5.28 -0.35
N LEU A 76 -4.36 5.50 -1.17
CA LEU A 76 -3.41 4.48 -1.58
C LEU A 76 -2.20 4.52 -0.66
N PHE A 77 -1.99 3.43 0.07
CA PHE A 77 -0.84 3.25 0.95
C PHE A 77 0.18 2.30 0.32
N LEU A 78 1.45 2.68 0.35
CA LEU A 78 2.56 1.87 -0.17
C LEU A 78 3.54 1.55 0.95
N PHE A 79 3.64 0.26 1.29
CA PHE A 79 4.56 -0.24 2.29
C PHE A 79 5.76 -0.89 1.61
N LYS A 80 6.96 -0.39 1.88
CA LYS A 80 8.18 -0.94 1.31
C LYS A 80 8.45 -2.34 1.84
N LEU A 81 8.80 -3.23 0.93
CA LEU A 81 9.22 -4.60 1.21
C LEU A 81 10.75 -4.68 1.13
N GLU A 82 11.36 -5.04 2.25
CA GLU A 82 12.82 -5.19 2.43
C GLU A 82 13.22 -6.66 2.64
#